data_AF-A0A1S4G5Q7-F1
#
_entry.id   AF-A0A1S4G5Q7-F1
#
_cell.length_a   1.000
_cell.length_b   1.000
_cell.length_c   1.000
_cell.angle_alpha   90.00
_cell.angle_beta   90.00
_cell.angle_gamma   90.00
#
_symmetry.space_group_name_H-M   'P 1'
#
loop_
_entity.id
_entity.type
_entity.pdbx_description
1 polymer ?
#
loop_
_entity_poly.entity_id
_entity_poly.type
_entity_poly.pdbx_seq_one_letter_code
_entity_poly.pdbx_strand_id
1 'polypeptide(L)'
;MQYECPPPMVLFKSQDKTSMFVLLTGYFQWKIILLTLSVHSVIYMDKLKSFFNIIWRLQYMSYRSPVKLGVILIICCTLLTARVVDMFANHSRSWETQFLRFVDVIEGLMFDIYNFHLLVQIWIMQSCFAQLKESLHIVFRAGSNRQIVQTLNKCSLHFNLLQTFNDYYGLFMVHMCIIAFFRCSLTSYFVLISLDQLWLRSDLSPTLLFFAGWNTCLVSYMFYMLDVISVQANEVVLCIRHYTNDDNDITDSQMVNQINHFLLGNLHQKKNFSANGFFDINNRVIYMIFTSVVTYLVILVQFKQLEVDTHKGQ
;
A
#
# COMPACT_ATOMS: atom_id res chain seq x y z
N MET A 1 10.96 -61.18 11.68
CA MET A 1 11.25 -60.07 10.76
C MET A 1 10.86 -58.78 11.45
N GLN A 2 11.83 -58.14 12.09
CA GLN A 2 11.66 -56.80 12.68
C GLN A 2 11.85 -55.79 11.55
N TYR A 3 10.84 -54.94 11.32
CA TYR A 3 10.97 -53.76 10.49
C TYR A 3 11.80 -52.74 11.26
N GLU A 4 13.08 -52.60 10.91
CA GLU A 4 13.88 -51.45 11.33
C GLU A 4 13.39 -50.22 10.55
N CYS A 5 12.81 -49.26 11.28
CA CYS A 5 12.55 -47.92 10.76
C CYS A 5 13.91 -47.24 10.46
N PRO A 6 14.16 -46.72 9.26
CA PRO A 6 15.38 -45.98 9.00
C PRO A 6 15.40 -44.70 9.86
N PRO A 7 16.57 -44.29 10.39
CA PRO A 7 16.67 -43.13 11.26
C PRO A 7 16.33 -41.83 10.51
N PRO A 8 15.58 -40.89 11.12
CA PRO A 8 15.20 -39.62 10.50
C PRO A 8 16.37 -38.64 10.61
N MET A 9 17.47 -38.87 9.88
CA MET A 9 18.67 -38.07 10.14
C MET A 9 19.61 -37.90 8.95
N VAL A 10 19.08 -37.57 7.76
CA VAL A 10 19.92 -37.04 6.66
C VAL A 10 19.28 -35.87 5.90
N LEU A 11 17.94 -35.78 5.85
CA LEU A 11 17.23 -34.68 5.17
C LEU A 11 17.32 -33.30 5.87
N PHE A 12 17.69 -33.26 7.15
CA PHE A 12 17.71 -32.01 7.93
C PHE A 12 18.83 -31.03 7.53
N LYS A 13 19.93 -31.50 6.93
CA LYS A 13 21.14 -30.68 6.76
C LYS A 13 21.16 -29.84 5.48
N SER A 14 20.40 -30.20 4.44
CA SER A 14 20.25 -29.38 3.23
C SER A 14 19.10 -28.37 3.37
N GLN A 15 18.01 -28.76 4.05
CA GLN A 15 16.82 -27.93 4.27
C GLN A 15 17.13 -26.66 5.10
N ASP A 16 18.09 -26.73 6.02
CA ASP A 16 18.59 -25.57 6.77
C ASP A 16 19.31 -24.55 5.88
N LYS A 17 20.01 -24.97 4.81
CA LYS A 17 20.81 -24.03 4.00
C LYS A 17 19.95 -23.19 3.07
N THR A 18 18.95 -23.79 2.44
CA THR A 18 18.03 -23.09 1.53
C THR A 18 17.11 -22.15 2.31
N SER A 19 16.58 -22.60 3.46
CA SER A 19 15.77 -21.75 4.35
C SER A 19 16.59 -20.61 4.96
N MET A 20 17.83 -20.85 5.37
CA MET A 20 18.73 -19.82 5.89
C MET A 20 19.12 -18.81 4.82
N PHE A 21 19.37 -19.23 3.57
CA PHE A 21 19.65 -18.31 2.46
C PHE A 21 18.44 -17.42 2.13
N VAL A 22 17.24 -17.98 2.10
CA VAL A 22 15.99 -17.22 1.88
C VAL A 22 15.73 -16.22 3.03
N LEU A 23 16.01 -16.60 4.28
CA LEU A 23 15.95 -15.71 5.43
C LEU A 23 17.00 -14.60 5.37
N LEU A 24 18.24 -14.92 5.00
CA LEU A 24 19.34 -13.95 4.93
C LEU A 24 19.11 -12.91 3.84
N THR A 25 18.65 -13.36 2.67
CA THR A 25 18.34 -12.49 1.52
C THR A 25 17.15 -11.59 1.83
N GLY A 26 16.08 -12.11 2.43
CA GLY A 26 14.93 -11.31 2.87
C GLY A 26 15.32 -10.25 3.92
N TYR A 27 16.16 -10.62 4.89
CA TYR A 27 16.62 -9.70 5.94
C TYR A 27 17.49 -8.55 5.39
N PHE A 28 18.42 -8.86 4.48
CA PHE A 28 19.27 -7.84 3.86
C PHE A 28 18.47 -6.88 2.96
N GLN A 29 17.50 -7.40 2.21
CA GLN A 29 16.64 -6.58 1.37
C GLN A 29 15.83 -5.57 2.21
N TRP A 30 15.36 -5.99 3.38
CA TRP A 30 14.57 -5.14 4.27
C TRP A 30 15.31 -3.89 4.74
N LYS A 31 16.57 -4.03 5.15
CA LYS A 31 17.41 -2.90 5.60
C LYS A 31 17.70 -1.91 4.49
N ILE A 32 17.96 -2.40 3.27
CA ILE A 32 18.18 -1.55 2.10
C ILE A 32 16.93 -0.74 1.79
N ILE A 33 15.75 -1.35 1.88
CA ILE A 33 14.48 -0.67 1.64
C ILE A 33 14.24 0.43 2.69
N LEU A 34 14.42 0.15 3.98
CA LEU A 34 14.24 1.16 5.03
C LEU A 34 15.25 2.31 4.93
N LEU A 35 16.50 2.02 4.56
CA LEU A 35 17.51 3.04 4.31
C LEU A 35 17.10 3.92 3.12
N THR A 36 16.68 3.30 2.01
CA THR A 36 16.23 4.01 0.81
C THR A 36 15.03 4.89 1.11
N LEU A 37 14.07 4.38 1.89
CA LEU A 37 12.90 5.13 2.37
C LEU A 37 13.29 6.32 3.25
N SER A 38 14.21 6.12 4.18
CA SER A 38 14.66 7.19 5.08
C SER A 38 15.37 8.30 4.30
N VAL A 39 16.25 7.93 3.36
CA VAL A 39 16.94 8.88 2.48
C VAL A 39 15.93 9.60 1.58
N HIS A 40 14.97 8.88 1.00
CA HIS A 40 13.90 9.48 0.18
C HIS A 40 13.06 10.48 0.97
N SER A 41 12.63 10.13 2.18
CA SER A 41 11.86 11.03 3.05
C SER A 41 12.62 12.32 3.36
N VAL A 42 13.93 12.25 3.54
CA VAL A 42 14.79 13.44 3.76
C VAL A 42 14.91 14.28 2.49
N ILE A 43 15.18 13.66 1.34
CA ILE A 43 15.34 14.36 0.06
C ILE A 43 14.05 15.07 -0.38
N TYR A 44 12.90 14.43 -0.18
CA TYR A 44 11.62 14.93 -0.67
C TYR A 44 10.78 15.65 0.40
N MET A 45 11.38 16.02 1.53
CA MET A 45 10.68 16.71 2.64
C MET A 45 9.99 18.00 2.19
N ASP A 46 10.56 18.74 1.23
CA ASP A 46 9.96 19.95 0.66
C ASP A 46 8.66 19.66 -0.10
N LYS A 47 8.59 18.53 -0.82
CA LYS A 47 7.35 18.09 -1.49
C LYS A 47 6.28 17.73 -0.47
N LEU A 48 6.66 17.06 0.63
CA LEU A 48 5.74 16.75 1.73
C LEU A 48 5.21 18.04 2.38
N LYS A 49 6.07 19.02 2.61
CA LYS A 49 5.66 20.34 3.13
C LYS A 49 4.71 21.06 2.17
N SER A 50 4.99 21.01 0.87
CA SER A 50 4.09 21.55 -0.17
C SER A 50 2.72 20.86 -0.14
N PHE A 51 2.70 19.52 -0.04
CA PHE A 51 1.48 18.73 0.08
C PHE A 51 0.65 19.14 1.30
N PHE A 52 1.27 19.26 2.48
CA PHE A 52 0.57 19.72 3.69
C PHE A 52 0.06 21.15 3.57
N ASN A 53 0.81 22.05 2.93
CA ASN A 53 0.35 23.42 2.68
C ASN A 53 -0.90 23.45 1.78
N ILE A 54 -0.97 22.58 0.77
CA ILE A 54 -2.15 22.45 -0.10
C ILE A 54 -3.32 21.88 0.70
N ILE A 55 -3.10 20.81 1.47
CA ILE A 55 -4.13 20.24 2.37
C ILE A 55 -4.65 21.30 3.33
N TRP A 56 -3.77 22.05 3.99
CA TRP A 56 -4.18 23.08 4.94
C TRP A 56 -5.08 24.14 4.30
N ARG A 57 -4.72 24.60 3.10
CA ARG A 57 -5.54 25.54 2.30
C ARG A 57 -6.91 24.96 1.94
N LEU A 58 -7.01 23.65 1.76
CA LEU A 58 -8.26 22.93 1.45
C LEU A 58 -9.09 22.62 2.70
N GLN A 59 -8.45 22.15 3.79
CA GLN A 59 -9.09 21.72 5.05
C GLN A 59 -9.65 22.88 5.87
N TYR A 60 -9.07 24.09 5.78
CA TYR A 60 -9.66 25.28 6.40
C TYR A 60 -11.14 25.50 5.96
N MET A 61 -11.56 24.89 4.85
CA MET A 61 -12.92 25.02 4.32
C MET A 61 -13.88 23.89 4.70
N SER A 62 -13.46 22.80 5.35
CA SER A 62 -14.36 21.66 5.52
C SER A 62 -13.98 20.68 6.63
N TYR A 63 -14.67 20.83 7.77
CA TYR A 63 -14.54 19.95 8.93
C TYR A 63 -15.74 18.99 8.97
N ARG A 64 -15.62 17.79 8.38
CA ARG A 64 -16.67 16.77 8.50
C ARG A 64 -16.09 15.37 8.70
N SER A 65 -16.36 14.83 9.90
CA SER A 65 -16.18 13.43 10.38
C SER A 65 -14.86 13.05 11.08
N PRO A 66 -14.64 13.47 12.33
CA PRO A 66 -13.53 12.98 13.18
C PRO A 66 -13.69 11.53 13.67
N VAL A 67 -14.90 10.95 13.58
CA VAL A 67 -15.23 9.65 14.21
C VAL A 67 -14.53 8.47 13.52
N LYS A 68 -14.46 8.46 12.19
CA LYS A 68 -13.83 7.36 11.43
C LYS A 68 -12.31 7.34 11.62
N LEU A 69 -11.68 8.52 11.69
CA LEU A 69 -10.25 8.66 11.97
C LEU A 69 -9.91 8.10 13.36
N GLY A 70 -10.76 8.39 14.36
CA GLY A 70 -10.60 7.86 15.71
C GLY A 70 -10.62 6.33 15.76
N VAL A 71 -11.52 5.68 15.03
CA VAL A 71 -11.60 4.21 14.99
C VAL A 71 -10.35 3.59 14.35
N ILE A 72 -9.87 4.14 13.22
CA ILE A 72 -8.66 3.64 12.56
C ILE A 72 -7.44 3.85 13.47
N LEU A 73 -7.32 5.01 14.12
CA LEU A 73 -6.27 5.28 15.12
C LEU A 73 -6.30 4.26 16.27
N ILE A 74 -7.48 3.96 16.81
CA ILE A 74 -7.63 3.00 17.90
C ILE A 74 -7.18 1.61 17.45
N ILE A 75 -7.62 1.14 16.28
CA ILE A 75 -7.21 -0.17 15.74
C ILE A 75 -5.70 -0.22 15.51
N CYS A 76 -5.09 0.85 14.99
CA CYS A 76 -3.65 0.90 14.80
C CYS A 76 -2.88 0.93 16.12
N CYS A 77 -3.35 1.69 17.12
CA CYS A 77 -2.77 1.71 18.45
C CYS A 77 -2.87 0.35 19.14
N THR A 78 -4.00 -0.35 19.05
CA THR A 78 -4.14 -1.68 19.67
C THR A 78 -3.20 -2.70 19.03
N LEU A 79 -3.04 -2.66 17.70
CA LEU A 79 -2.10 -3.53 17.00
C LEU A 79 -0.63 -3.20 17.31
N LEU A 80 -0.30 -1.91 17.46
CA LEU A 80 1.01 -1.46 17.93
C LEU A 80 1.30 -2.03 19.33
N THR A 81 0.33 -1.92 20.24
CA THR A 81 0.47 -2.45 21.60
C THR A 81 0.61 -3.97 21.61
N ALA A 82 -0.10 -4.69 20.73
CA ALA A 82 0.03 -6.14 20.60
C ALA A 82 1.44 -6.57 20.18
N ARG A 83 2.09 -5.83 19.26
CA ARG A 83 3.48 -6.08 18.88
C ARG A 83 4.47 -5.83 20.01
N VAL A 84 4.25 -4.77 20.78
CA VAL A 84 5.09 -4.47 21.95
C VAL A 84 4.92 -5.55 23.02
N VAL A 85 3.70 -6.05 23.24
CA VAL A 85 3.43 -7.13 24.20
C VAL A 85 4.09 -8.45 23.76
N ASP A 86 4.01 -8.82 22.48
CA ASP A 86 4.67 -10.03 21.94
C ASP A 86 6.20 -10.00 22.15
N MET A 87 6.81 -8.82 22.04
CA MET A 87 8.24 -8.62 22.32
C MET A 87 8.60 -8.98 23.77
N PHE A 88 7.75 -8.59 24.74
CA PHE A 88 8.03 -8.81 26.16
C PHE A 88 7.59 -10.18 26.69
N ALA A 89 6.67 -10.87 26.01
CA ALA A 89 6.17 -12.18 26.44
C ALA A 89 7.23 -13.29 26.38
N ASN A 90 8.29 -13.13 25.58
CA ASN A 90 9.31 -14.17 25.33
C ASN A 90 10.68 -13.86 25.96
N HIS A 91 10.72 -13.65 27.28
CA HIS A 91 11.89 -13.16 28.02
C HIS A 91 13.03 -14.20 28.23
N SER A 92 12.89 -15.45 27.78
CA SER A 92 13.79 -16.56 28.16
C SER A 92 15.02 -16.78 27.25
N ARG A 93 15.33 -15.87 26.32
CA ARG A 93 16.41 -16.07 25.32
C ARG A 93 17.64 -15.18 25.55
N SER A 94 18.77 -15.61 25.00
CA SER A 94 20.08 -14.91 25.07
C SER A 94 20.00 -13.45 24.60
N TRP A 95 20.85 -12.59 25.15
CA TRP A 95 20.84 -11.15 24.88
C TRP A 95 20.96 -10.81 23.37
N GLU A 96 21.75 -11.57 22.61
CA GLU A 96 21.91 -11.41 21.15
C GLU A 96 20.58 -11.58 20.41
N THR A 97 19.82 -12.61 20.77
CA THR A 97 18.52 -12.89 20.14
C THR A 97 17.44 -11.91 20.57
N GLN A 98 17.53 -11.36 21.79
CA GLN A 98 16.64 -10.28 22.22
C GLN A 98 16.94 -8.98 21.46
N PHE A 99 18.22 -8.65 21.25
CA PHE A 99 18.61 -7.46 20.50
C PHE A 99 18.14 -7.54 19.03
N LEU A 100 18.36 -8.67 18.36
CA LEU A 100 17.89 -8.86 16.97
C LEU A 100 16.36 -8.75 16.88
N ARG A 101 15.62 -9.37 17.80
CA ARG A 101 14.16 -9.24 17.87
C ARG A 101 13.71 -7.80 18.10
N PHE A 102 14.39 -7.07 18.97
CA PHE A 102 14.09 -5.66 19.22
C PHE A 102 14.25 -4.81 17.96
N VAL A 103 15.33 -5.02 17.20
CA VAL A 103 15.55 -4.34 15.91
C VAL A 103 14.42 -4.69 14.94
N ASP A 104 14.07 -5.97 14.79
CA ASP A 104 12.99 -6.42 13.90
C ASP A 104 11.62 -5.80 14.27
N VAL A 105 11.33 -5.69 15.57
CA VAL A 105 10.10 -5.08 16.08
C VAL A 105 10.08 -3.58 15.77
N ILE A 106 11.18 -2.85 16.01
CA ILE A 106 11.28 -1.42 15.66
C ILE A 106 11.08 -1.22 14.17
N GLU A 107 11.76 -2.00 13.35
CA GLU A 107 11.66 -1.88 11.89
C GLU A 107 10.23 -2.15 11.40
N GLY A 108 9.59 -3.19 11.93
CA GLY A 108 8.19 -3.49 11.64
C GLY A 108 7.25 -2.39 12.12
N LEU A 109 7.53 -1.77 13.27
CA LEU A 109 6.74 -0.68 13.84
C LEU A 109 6.87 0.60 13.01
N MET A 110 8.09 0.94 12.56
CA MET A 110 8.32 2.06 11.65
C MET A 110 7.55 1.88 10.35
N PHE A 111 7.60 0.67 9.77
CA PHE A 111 6.85 0.35 8.57
C PHE A 111 5.33 0.52 8.76
N ASP A 112 4.78 0.04 9.87
CA ASP A 112 3.35 0.17 10.18
C ASP A 112 2.95 1.64 10.39
N ILE A 113 3.79 2.44 11.06
CA ILE A 113 3.57 3.88 11.25
C ILE A 113 3.55 4.61 9.91
N TYR A 114 4.49 4.31 9.01
CA TYR A 114 4.53 4.93 7.68
C TYR A 114 3.30 4.58 6.84
N ASN A 115 2.88 3.31 6.90
CA ASN A 115 1.64 2.87 6.28
C ASN A 115 0.43 3.58 6.84
N PHE A 116 0.33 3.69 8.15
CA PHE A 116 -0.74 4.42 8.79
C PHE A 116 -0.76 5.89 8.36
N HIS A 117 0.41 6.54 8.33
CA HIS A 117 0.55 7.90 7.82
C HIS A 117 0.02 8.04 6.39
N LEU A 118 0.45 7.16 5.48
CA LEU A 118 -0.01 7.14 4.10
C LEU A 118 -1.54 6.97 4.01
N LEU A 119 -2.10 6.05 4.81
CA LEU A 119 -3.53 5.79 4.84
C LEU A 119 -4.33 7.02 5.25
N VAL A 120 -3.86 7.74 6.28
CA VAL A 120 -4.47 9.00 6.71
C VAL A 120 -4.41 10.03 5.59
N GLN A 121 -3.30 10.16 4.87
CA GLN A 121 -3.21 11.11 3.74
C GLN A 121 -4.16 10.74 2.60
N ILE A 122 -4.25 9.46 2.23
CA ILE A 122 -5.19 8.97 1.21
C ILE A 122 -6.63 9.30 1.63
N TRP A 123 -6.97 9.07 2.90
CA TRP A 123 -8.31 9.35 3.42
C TRP A 123 -8.67 10.83 3.41
N ILE A 124 -7.73 11.71 3.80
CA ILE A 124 -7.90 13.17 3.71
C ILE A 124 -8.15 13.57 2.26
N MET A 125 -7.33 13.05 1.33
CA MET A 125 -7.46 13.34 -0.10
C MET A 125 -8.80 12.88 -0.66
N GLN A 126 -9.26 11.67 -0.32
CA GLN A 126 -10.58 11.17 -0.70
C GLN A 126 -11.70 12.09 -0.20
N SER A 127 -11.60 12.53 1.05
CA SER A 127 -12.58 13.42 1.66
C SER A 127 -12.64 14.78 0.93
N CYS A 128 -11.48 15.32 0.52
CA CYS A 128 -11.42 16.53 -0.30
C CYS A 128 -12.09 16.34 -1.67
N PHE A 129 -11.84 15.22 -2.35
CA PHE A 129 -12.46 14.93 -3.66
C PHE A 129 -13.98 14.73 -3.57
N ALA A 130 -14.46 14.05 -2.53
CA ALA A 130 -15.89 13.87 -2.31
C ALA A 130 -16.61 15.22 -2.14
N GLN A 131 -16.00 16.15 -1.38
CA GLN A 131 -16.53 17.49 -1.19
C GLN A 131 -16.45 18.34 -2.45
N LEU A 132 -15.37 18.21 -3.22
CA LEU A 132 -15.24 18.88 -4.50
C LEU A 132 -16.37 18.48 -5.44
N LYS A 133 -16.67 17.17 -5.53
CA LYS A 133 -17.76 16.63 -6.34
C LYS A 133 -19.11 17.22 -5.93
N GLU A 134 -19.41 17.28 -4.64
CA GLU A 134 -20.64 17.89 -4.12
C GLU A 134 -20.72 19.39 -4.43
N SER A 135 -19.64 20.14 -4.18
CA SER A 135 -19.57 21.58 -4.48
C SER A 135 -19.77 21.86 -5.97
N LEU A 136 -19.18 21.03 -6.84
CA LEU A 136 -19.29 21.16 -8.29
C LEU A 136 -20.72 20.93 -8.77
N HIS A 137 -21.39 19.91 -8.23
CA HIS A 137 -22.79 19.63 -8.54
C HIS A 137 -23.74 20.76 -8.11
N ILE A 138 -23.49 21.38 -6.94
CA ILE A 138 -24.29 22.54 -6.48
C ILE A 138 -24.08 23.75 -7.39
N VAL A 139 -22.83 24.03 -7.74
CA VAL A 139 -22.47 25.20 -8.56
C VAL A 139 -23.00 25.08 -9.99
N PHE A 140 -22.92 23.89 -10.59
CA PHE A 140 -23.50 23.65 -11.91
C PHE A 140 -25.02 23.79 -11.92
N ARG A 141 -25.71 23.36 -10.86
CA ARG A 141 -27.15 23.56 -10.74
C ARG A 141 -27.53 25.05 -10.55
N ALA A 142 -26.66 25.83 -9.91
CA ALA A 142 -26.90 27.25 -9.67
C ALA A 142 -26.61 28.14 -10.89
N GLY A 143 -25.80 27.68 -11.86
CA GLY A 143 -25.52 28.40 -13.11
C GLY A 143 -24.76 29.72 -12.97
N SER A 144 -24.08 29.97 -11.83
CA SER A 144 -23.37 31.23 -11.61
C SER A 144 -21.94 31.18 -12.14
N ASN A 145 -21.66 31.91 -13.24
CA ASN A 145 -20.34 31.98 -13.90
C ASN A 145 -19.18 32.24 -12.92
N ARG A 146 -19.37 33.18 -11.98
CA ARG A 146 -18.34 33.52 -10.98
C ARG A 146 -18.02 32.36 -10.05
N GLN A 147 -19.03 31.59 -9.64
CA GLN A 147 -18.85 30.43 -8.76
C GLN A 147 -18.23 29.24 -9.52
N ILE A 148 -18.55 29.09 -10.81
CA ILE A 148 -17.94 28.08 -11.69
C ILE A 148 -16.43 28.30 -11.79
N VAL A 149 -15.99 29.53 -12.10
CA VAL A 149 -14.55 29.87 -12.19
C VAL A 149 -13.83 29.65 -10.86
N GLN A 150 -14.45 30.05 -9.73
CA GLN A 150 -13.88 29.78 -8.41
C GLN A 150 -13.75 28.27 -8.12
N THR A 151 -14.73 27.47 -8.54
CA THR A 151 -14.73 26.01 -8.34
C THR A 151 -13.72 25.32 -9.27
N LEU A 152 -13.51 25.82 -10.49
CA LEU A 152 -12.45 25.35 -11.39
C LEU A 152 -11.05 25.61 -10.82
N ASN A 153 -10.83 26.79 -10.24
CA ASN A 153 -9.59 27.08 -9.52
C ASN A 153 -9.39 26.12 -8.34
N LYS A 154 -10.45 25.81 -7.58
CA LYS A 154 -10.40 24.76 -6.55
C LYS A 154 -10.08 23.39 -7.16
N CYS A 155 -10.69 23.01 -8.28
CA CYS A 155 -10.40 21.76 -8.97
C CYS A 155 -8.90 21.66 -9.31
N SER A 156 -8.33 22.70 -9.92
CA SER A 156 -6.89 22.73 -10.27
C SER A 156 -5.99 22.47 -9.06
N LEU A 157 -6.35 23.01 -7.88
CA LEU A 157 -5.62 22.78 -6.64
C LEU A 157 -5.71 21.32 -6.16
N HIS A 158 -6.87 20.68 -6.32
CA HIS A 158 -7.04 19.25 -6.00
C HIS A 158 -6.27 18.34 -6.97
N PHE A 159 -6.17 18.69 -8.25
CA PHE A 159 -5.33 17.94 -9.20
C PHE A 159 -3.83 18.14 -8.91
N ASN A 160 -3.41 19.34 -8.50
CA ASN A 160 -2.05 19.57 -8.02
C ASN A 160 -1.74 18.77 -6.73
N LEU A 161 -2.73 18.60 -5.85
CA LEU A 161 -2.63 17.73 -4.68
C LEU A 161 -2.36 16.27 -5.08
N LEU A 162 -3.13 15.73 -6.04
CA LEU A 162 -2.92 14.37 -6.58
C LEU A 162 -1.50 14.19 -7.12
N GLN A 163 -1.04 15.15 -7.92
CA GLN A 163 0.29 15.08 -8.51
C GLN A 163 1.40 15.15 -7.45
N THR A 164 1.28 16.07 -6.49
CA THR A 164 2.27 16.19 -5.40
C THR A 164 2.30 14.94 -4.52
N PHE A 165 1.13 14.35 -4.25
CA PHE A 165 1.02 13.07 -3.55
C PHE A 165 1.74 11.96 -4.32
N ASN A 166 1.47 11.85 -5.62
CA ASN A 166 2.06 10.82 -6.46
C ASN A 166 3.58 10.95 -6.57
N ASP A 167 4.06 12.19 -6.70
CA ASP A 167 5.48 12.52 -6.75
C ASP A 167 6.24 12.16 -5.47
N TYR A 168 5.59 12.27 -4.31
CA TYR A 168 6.21 11.97 -3.02
C TYR A 168 6.10 10.49 -2.66
N TYR A 169 4.88 9.93 -2.73
CA TYR A 169 4.59 8.57 -2.31
C TYR A 169 4.77 7.52 -3.41
N GLY A 170 4.98 7.92 -4.67
CA GLY A 170 5.15 7.00 -5.79
C GLY A 170 6.23 5.95 -5.54
N LEU A 171 7.42 6.39 -5.10
CA LEU A 171 8.52 5.47 -4.79
C LEU A 171 8.19 4.60 -3.56
N PHE A 172 7.56 5.16 -2.55
CA PHE A 172 7.11 4.40 -1.37
C PHE A 172 6.15 3.27 -1.78
N MET A 173 5.20 3.55 -2.67
CA MET A 173 4.22 2.56 -3.15
C MET A 173 4.89 1.42 -3.93
N VAL A 174 5.96 1.68 -4.69
CA VAL A 174 6.79 0.61 -5.30
C VAL A 174 7.39 -0.29 -4.22
N HIS A 175 8.00 0.31 -3.21
CA HIS A 175 8.61 -0.45 -2.10
C HIS A 175 7.58 -1.28 -1.35
N MET A 176 6.39 -0.71 -1.10
CA MET A 176 5.27 -1.42 -0.50
C MET A 176 4.86 -2.65 -1.29
N CYS A 177 4.79 -2.56 -2.63
CA CYS A 177 4.47 -3.71 -3.48
C CYS A 177 5.53 -4.80 -3.40
N ILE A 178 6.81 -4.43 -3.46
CA ILE A 178 7.93 -5.38 -3.36
C ILE A 178 7.88 -6.10 -2.01
N ILE A 179 7.70 -5.35 -0.92
CA ILE A 179 7.57 -5.89 0.42
C ILE A 179 6.38 -6.83 0.54
N ALA A 180 5.21 -6.41 0.06
CA ALA A 180 4.01 -7.22 0.10
C ALA A 180 4.21 -8.53 -0.67
N PHE A 181 4.81 -8.47 -1.86
CA PHE A 181 5.12 -9.65 -2.66
C PHE A 181 6.03 -10.64 -1.91
N PHE A 182 7.14 -10.17 -1.35
CA PHE A 182 8.06 -11.04 -0.62
C PHE A 182 7.44 -11.60 0.66
N ARG A 183 6.75 -10.78 1.46
CA ARG A 183 6.09 -11.25 2.69
C ARG A 183 5.00 -12.28 2.38
N CYS A 184 4.15 -12.03 1.39
CA CYS A 184 3.13 -13.00 1.00
C CYS A 184 3.75 -14.31 0.51
N SER A 185 4.72 -14.25 -0.39
CA SER A 185 5.40 -15.43 -0.94
C SER A 185 6.08 -16.26 0.16
N LEU A 186 6.82 -15.61 1.06
CA LEU A 186 7.53 -16.30 2.15
C LEU A 186 6.56 -16.90 3.17
N THR A 187 5.57 -16.14 3.62
CA THR A 187 4.60 -16.65 4.59
C THR A 187 3.80 -17.82 4.01
N SER A 188 3.33 -17.71 2.77
CA SER A 188 2.61 -18.80 2.12
C SER A 188 3.47 -20.06 1.95
N TYR A 189 4.78 -19.90 1.65
CA TYR A 189 5.71 -21.02 1.59
C TYR A 189 5.88 -21.71 2.96
N PHE A 190 6.10 -20.93 4.02
CA PHE A 190 6.23 -21.48 5.38
C PHE A 190 4.96 -22.17 5.86
N VAL A 191 3.79 -21.61 5.55
CA VAL A 191 2.49 -22.23 5.84
C VAL A 191 2.36 -23.57 5.10
N LEU A 192 2.72 -23.61 3.82
CA LEU A 192 2.65 -24.83 3.02
C LEU A 192 3.58 -25.93 3.55
N ILE A 193 4.80 -25.59 3.97
CA ILE A 193 5.69 -26.54 4.64
C ILE A 193 5.09 -27.01 5.97
N SER A 194 4.52 -26.09 6.74
CA SER A 194 3.95 -26.40 8.06
C SER A 194 2.77 -27.38 7.94
N LEU A 195 1.94 -27.21 6.90
CA LEU A 195 0.84 -28.12 6.57
C LEU A 195 1.35 -29.49 6.11
N ASP A 196 2.35 -29.53 5.22
CA ASP A 196 2.96 -30.76 4.69
C ASP A 196 3.56 -31.64 5.80
N GLN A 197 4.22 -31.02 6.78
CA GLN A 197 4.87 -31.75 7.87
C GLN A 197 3.94 -32.10 9.04
N LEU A 198 2.62 -31.78 8.99
CA LEU A 198 1.68 -31.96 10.12
C LEU A 198 2.14 -31.29 11.44
N TRP A 199 3.12 -30.36 11.37
CA TRP A 199 3.66 -29.62 12.50
C TRP A 199 2.75 -28.44 12.84
N LEU A 200 1.53 -28.72 13.32
CA LEU A 200 0.62 -27.73 13.90
C LEU A 200 1.07 -27.25 15.30
N ARG A 201 2.33 -27.48 15.69
CA ARG A 201 2.82 -27.37 17.07
C ARG A 201 3.81 -26.21 17.31
N SER A 202 4.00 -25.31 16.35
CA SER A 202 4.85 -24.13 16.57
C SER A 202 4.01 -22.85 16.65
N ASP A 203 4.12 -22.12 17.77
CA ASP A 203 3.52 -20.79 18.00
C ASP A 203 3.92 -19.73 16.95
N LEU A 204 4.81 -20.08 16.03
CA LEU A 204 5.33 -19.22 14.98
C LEU A 204 4.37 -19.11 13.78
N SER A 205 3.60 -20.17 13.45
CA SER A 205 2.73 -20.18 12.25
C SER A 205 1.51 -19.23 12.33
N PRO A 206 0.78 -19.11 13.46
CA PRO A 206 -0.39 -18.23 13.53
C PRO A 206 0.02 -16.76 13.48
N THR A 207 1.13 -16.43 14.14
CA THR A 207 1.68 -15.07 14.23
C THR A 207 2.14 -14.56 12.86
N LEU A 208 2.85 -15.40 12.09
CA LEU A 208 3.26 -15.07 10.73
C LEU A 208 2.08 -14.90 9.78
N LEU A 209 1.06 -15.76 9.88
CA LEU A 209 -0.19 -15.66 9.11
C LEU A 209 -0.95 -14.37 9.44
N PHE A 210 -1.09 -14.04 10.73
CA PHE A 210 -1.76 -12.83 11.17
C PHE A 210 -1.08 -11.59 10.60
N PHE A 211 0.25 -11.51 10.71
CA PHE A 211 0.99 -10.35 10.20
C PHE A 211 0.97 -10.27 8.67
N ALA A 212 1.11 -11.39 7.95
CA ALA A 212 1.01 -11.37 6.50
C ALA A 212 -0.40 -10.96 6.04
N GLY A 213 -1.44 -11.50 6.67
CA GLY A 213 -2.83 -11.14 6.42
C GLY A 213 -3.11 -9.66 6.68
N TRP A 214 -2.63 -9.13 7.81
CA TRP A 214 -2.75 -7.72 8.17
C TRP A 214 -2.11 -6.81 7.11
N ASN A 215 -0.85 -7.05 6.76
CA ASN A 215 -0.12 -6.24 5.78
C ASN A 215 -0.79 -6.30 4.40
N THR A 216 -1.21 -7.49 3.99
CA THR A 216 -1.90 -7.68 2.69
C THR A 216 -3.22 -6.94 2.65
N CYS A 217 -4.00 -7.03 3.73
CA CYS A 217 -5.28 -6.32 3.86
C CYS A 217 -5.07 -4.80 3.78
N LEU A 218 -4.07 -4.28 4.52
CA LEU A 218 -3.76 -2.86 4.56
C LEU A 218 -3.33 -2.34 3.17
N VAL A 219 -2.41 -3.02 2.49
CA VAL A 219 -1.95 -2.63 1.15
C VAL A 219 -3.09 -2.69 0.13
N SER A 220 -3.90 -3.75 0.19
CA SER A 220 -5.06 -3.91 -0.70
C SER A 220 -6.07 -2.79 -0.47
N TYR A 221 -6.33 -2.43 0.79
CA TYR A 221 -7.23 -1.33 1.14
C TYR A 221 -6.72 0.03 0.64
N MET A 222 -5.41 0.31 0.78
CA MET A 222 -4.82 1.53 0.22
C MET A 222 -4.99 1.61 -1.29
N PHE A 223 -4.73 0.52 -2.01
CA PHE A 223 -4.83 0.48 -3.46
C PHE A 223 -6.27 0.66 -3.92
N TYR A 224 -7.21 0.02 -3.23
CA TYR A 224 -8.63 0.24 -3.45
C TYR A 224 -9.02 1.71 -3.28
N MET A 225 -8.57 2.36 -2.20
CA MET A 225 -8.89 3.77 -1.94
C MET A 225 -8.27 4.71 -2.97
N LEU A 226 -7.05 4.44 -3.43
CA LEU A 226 -6.40 5.19 -4.51
C LEU A 226 -7.13 5.03 -5.85
N ASP A 227 -7.62 3.82 -6.16
CA ASP A 227 -8.42 3.57 -7.35
C ASP A 227 -9.75 4.36 -7.30
N VAL A 228 -10.44 4.36 -6.15
CA VAL A 228 -11.66 5.15 -5.94
C VAL A 228 -11.41 6.64 -6.14
N ILE A 229 -10.31 7.19 -5.61
CA ILE A 229 -9.96 8.60 -5.80
C ILE A 229 -9.68 8.90 -7.28
N SER A 230 -8.97 8.01 -7.97
CA SER A 230 -8.68 8.16 -9.41
C SER A 230 -9.97 8.17 -10.24
N VAL A 231 -10.92 7.28 -9.92
CA VAL A 231 -12.25 7.26 -10.56
C VAL A 231 -13.00 8.57 -10.28
N GLN A 232 -13.06 9.04 -9.03
CA GLN A 232 -13.71 10.31 -8.68
C GLN A 232 -13.08 11.50 -9.39
N ALA A 233 -11.75 11.54 -9.49
CA ALA A 233 -11.04 12.61 -10.17
C ALA A 233 -11.37 12.63 -11.68
N ASN A 234 -11.45 11.46 -12.32
CA ASN A 234 -11.84 11.34 -13.72
C ASN A 234 -13.32 11.71 -13.93
N GLU A 235 -14.22 11.31 -13.02
CA GLU A 235 -15.63 11.71 -13.07
C GLU A 235 -15.80 13.23 -12.99
N VAL A 236 -15.05 13.92 -12.14
CA VAL A 236 -15.09 15.40 -12.04
C VAL A 236 -14.72 16.05 -13.38
N VAL A 237 -13.67 15.54 -14.06
CA VAL A 237 -13.29 16.04 -15.39
C VAL A 237 -14.40 15.78 -16.42
N LEU A 238 -15.02 14.60 -16.38
CA LEU A 238 -16.13 14.26 -17.27
C LEU A 238 -17.36 15.14 -17.01
N CYS A 239 -17.71 15.41 -15.76
CA CYS A 239 -18.82 16.32 -15.41
C CYS A 239 -18.58 17.72 -15.96
N ILE A 240 -17.37 18.27 -15.84
CA ILE A 240 -17.00 19.57 -16.41
C ILE A 240 -17.14 19.56 -17.94
N ARG A 241 -16.73 18.47 -18.59
CA ARG A 241 -16.86 18.31 -20.05
C ARG A 241 -18.32 18.26 -20.49
N HIS A 242 -19.14 17.45 -19.82
CA HIS A 242 -20.58 17.35 -20.12
C HIS A 242 -21.28 18.69 -19.95
N TYR A 243 -21.01 19.39 -18.86
CA TYR A 243 -21.54 20.74 -18.63
C TYR A 243 -21.21 21.70 -19.79
N THR A 244 -19.97 21.66 -20.30
CA THR A 244 -19.53 22.52 -21.41
C THR A 244 -20.18 22.17 -22.75
N ASN A 245 -20.47 20.88 -22.99
CA ASN A 245 -21.05 20.41 -24.25
C ASN A 245 -22.58 20.56 -24.29
N ASP A 246 -23.25 20.41 -23.15
CA ASP A 246 -24.72 20.48 -23.05
C ASP A 246 -25.18 21.94 -22.99
N ASP A 247 -24.46 22.82 -22.27
CA ASP A 247 -24.74 24.26 -22.23
C ASP A 247 -24.08 24.99 -23.41
N ASN A 248 -24.56 24.75 -24.64
CA ASN A 248 -24.15 25.48 -25.85
C ASN A 248 -24.42 27.01 -25.79
N ASP A 249 -25.03 27.50 -24.70
CA ASP A 249 -25.34 28.90 -24.41
C ASP A 249 -24.38 29.56 -23.40
N ILE A 250 -23.21 28.97 -23.12
CA ILE A 250 -22.15 29.68 -22.39
C ILE A 250 -21.61 30.80 -23.28
N THR A 251 -22.24 31.98 -23.17
CA THR A 251 -21.95 33.19 -23.94
C THR A 251 -20.64 33.86 -23.52
N ASP A 252 -20.12 33.52 -22.33
CA ASP A 252 -18.88 34.08 -21.79
C ASP A 252 -17.64 33.37 -22.37
N SER A 253 -17.12 33.89 -23.48
CA SER A 253 -15.91 33.38 -24.15
C SER A 253 -14.71 33.19 -23.21
N GLN A 254 -14.57 34.03 -22.17
CA GLN A 254 -13.51 33.91 -21.17
C GLN A 254 -13.64 32.66 -20.30
N MET A 255 -14.86 32.30 -19.90
CA MET A 255 -15.14 31.11 -19.09
C MET A 255 -14.90 29.83 -19.90
N VAL A 256 -15.39 29.81 -21.15
CA VAL A 256 -15.18 28.70 -22.07
C VAL A 256 -13.69 28.47 -22.30
N ASN A 257 -12.91 29.54 -22.47
CA ASN A 257 -11.45 29.43 -22.61
C ASN A 257 -10.77 28.85 -21.35
N GLN A 258 -11.20 29.24 -20.15
CA GLN A 258 -10.66 28.70 -18.90
C GLN A 258 -11.02 27.22 -18.71
N ILE A 259 -12.27 26.85 -18.99
CA ILE A 259 -12.73 25.46 -18.95
C ILE A 259 -11.98 24.61 -19.98
N ASN A 260 -11.85 25.10 -21.22
CA ASN A 260 -11.12 24.41 -22.28
C ASN A 260 -9.64 24.25 -21.92
N HIS A 261 -8.98 25.28 -21.38
CA HIS A 261 -7.60 25.15 -20.91
C HIS A 261 -7.48 24.10 -19.79
N PHE A 262 -8.41 24.11 -18.83
CA PHE A 262 -8.46 23.11 -17.77
C PHE A 262 -8.69 21.69 -18.31
N LEU A 263 -9.64 21.51 -19.23
CA LEU A 263 -9.94 20.22 -19.86
C LEU A 263 -8.77 19.76 -20.72
N LEU A 264 -8.15 20.62 -21.53
CA LEU A 264 -6.98 20.24 -22.34
C LEU A 264 -5.84 19.68 -21.47
N GLY A 265 -5.57 20.30 -20.31
CA GLY A 265 -4.55 19.84 -19.37
C GLY A 265 -4.91 18.57 -18.58
N ASN A 266 -6.21 18.31 -18.34
CA ASN A 266 -6.64 17.23 -17.44
C ASN A 266 -7.39 16.07 -18.11
N LEU A 267 -7.86 16.24 -19.36
CA LEU A 267 -8.62 15.24 -20.12
C LEU A 267 -7.70 14.23 -20.81
N HIS A 268 -6.53 14.66 -21.30
CA HIS A 268 -5.57 13.79 -21.98
C HIS A 268 -4.70 12.98 -21.00
N GLN A 269 -4.55 13.44 -19.76
CA GLN A 269 -3.81 12.73 -18.72
C GLN A 269 -4.78 12.00 -17.81
N LYS A 270 -4.89 10.68 -17.98
CA LYS A 270 -5.64 9.83 -17.05
C LYS A 270 -5.11 10.06 -15.64
N LYS A 271 -5.95 10.50 -14.72
CA LYS A 271 -5.55 10.88 -13.35
C LYS A 271 -5.44 9.65 -12.47
N ASN A 272 -4.55 8.76 -12.88
CA ASN A 272 -4.16 7.58 -12.12
C ASN A 272 -2.97 7.93 -11.23
N PHE A 273 -2.93 7.31 -10.05
CA PHE A 273 -1.68 7.24 -9.30
C PHE A 273 -0.72 6.30 -10.04
N SER A 274 0.56 6.67 -10.05
CA SER A 274 1.63 5.88 -10.64
C SER A 274 2.73 5.68 -9.61
N ALA A 275 3.17 4.43 -9.47
CA ALA A 275 4.27 4.07 -8.59
C ALA A 275 5.59 4.53 -9.24
N ASN A 276 5.92 5.81 -9.10
CA ASN A 276 7.13 6.46 -9.64
C ASN A 276 7.37 6.20 -11.15
N GLY A 277 6.30 6.08 -11.95
CA GLY A 277 6.38 5.80 -13.39
C GLY A 277 6.54 4.33 -13.77
N PHE A 278 6.70 3.41 -12.81
CA PHE A 278 6.84 1.98 -13.10
C PHE A 278 5.50 1.34 -13.52
N PHE A 279 4.44 1.62 -12.77
CA PHE A 279 3.10 1.10 -13.06
C PHE A 279 2.02 2.01 -12.48
N ASP A 280 0.84 1.99 -13.11
CA ASP A 280 -0.35 2.65 -12.58
C ASP A 280 -0.93 1.85 -11.41
N ILE A 281 -1.21 2.53 -10.31
CA ILE A 281 -1.82 1.95 -9.12
C ILE A 281 -3.32 1.85 -9.37
N ASN A 282 -3.75 0.62 -9.62
CA ASN A 282 -5.14 0.27 -9.82
C ASN A 282 -5.40 -1.12 -9.21
N ASN A 283 -6.68 -1.48 -9.10
CA ASN A 283 -7.07 -2.79 -8.57
C ASN A 283 -6.50 -3.96 -9.40
N ARG A 284 -6.17 -3.76 -10.68
CA ARG A 284 -5.53 -4.78 -11.53
C ARG A 284 -4.13 -5.16 -11.05
N VAL A 285 -3.36 -4.22 -10.51
CA VAL A 285 -2.03 -4.51 -9.95
C VAL A 285 -2.11 -5.47 -8.78
N ILE A 286 -3.13 -5.36 -7.92
CA ILE A 286 -3.35 -6.30 -6.81
C ILE A 286 -3.52 -7.72 -7.36
N TYR A 287 -4.37 -7.89 -8.38
CA TYR A 287 -4.56 -9.19 -9.03
C TYR A 287 -3.26 -9.72 -9.64
N MET A 288 -2.47 -8.87 -10.31
CA MET A 288 -1.17 -9.28 -10.87
C MET A 288 -0.19 -9.74 -9.79
N ILE A 289 -0.10 -9.02 -8.66
CA ILE A 289 0.74 -9.41 -7.52
C ILE A 289 0.27 -10.75 -6.96
N PHE A 290 -1.04 -10.92 -6.75
CA PHE A 290 -1.61 -12.17 -6.24
C PHE A 290 -1.30 -13.35 -7.16
N THR A 291 -1.55 -13.22 -8.47
CA THR A 291 -1.23 -14.26 -9.46
C THR A 291 0.26 -14.57 -9.49
N SER A 292 1.12 -13.56 -9.33
CA SER A 292 2.58 -13.75 -9.28
C SER A 292 3.01 -14.53 -8.02
N VAL A 293 2.41 -14.23 -6.86
CA VAL A 293 2.65 -14.99 -5.62
C VAL A 293 2.24 -16.45 -5.79
N VAL A 294 1.04 -16.71 -6.32
CA VAL A 294 0.56 -18.09 -6.57
C VAL A 294 1.49 -18.82 -7.54
N THR A 295 1.89 -18.18 -8.63
CA THR A 295 2.81 -18.76 -9.63
C THR A 295 4.16 -19.11 -9.00
N TYR A 296 4.71 -18.20 -8.20
CA TYR A 296 5.98 -18.43 -7.50
C TYR A 296 5.88 -19.59 -6.50
N LEU A 297 4.77 -19.71 -5.77
CA LEU A 297 4.54 -20.83 -4.87
C LEU A 297 4.47 -22.17 -5.61
N VAL A 298 3.78 -22.24 -6.75
CA VAL A 298 3.72 -23.46 -7.57
C VAL A 298 5.12 -23.88 -8.00
N ILE A 299 5.94 -22.93 -8.46
CA ILE A 299 7.34 -23.19 -8.84
C ILE A 299 8.14 -23.73 -7.64
N LEU A 300 8.03 -23.11 -6.47
CA LEU A 300 8.73 -23.57 -5.26
C LEU A 300 8.32 -24.98 -4.84
N VAL A 301 7.02 -25.30 -4.93
CA VAL A 301 6.53 -26.66 -4.61
C VAL A 301 7.04 -27.68 -5.62
N GLN A 302 7.05 -27.35 -6.91
CA GLN A 302 7.60 -28.22 -7.96
C GLN A 302 9.09 -28.50 -7.74
N PHE A 303 9.89 -27.48 -7.43
CA PHE A 303 11.31 -27.67 -7.10
C PHE A 303 11.49 -28.56 -5.87
N LYS A 304 10.67 -28.39 -4.83
CA LYS A 304 10.71 -29.25 -3.65
C LYS A 304 10.38 -30.71 -3.98
N GLN A 305 9.39 -30.97 -4.84
CA GLN A 305 9.06 -32.33 -5.27
C GLN A 305 10.21 -32.98 -6.04
N LEU A 306 10.86 -32.24 -6.94
CA LEU A 306 12.01 -32.71 -7.71
C LEU A 306 13.19 -33.13 -6.82
N GLU A 307 13.48 -32.36 -5.76
CA GLU A 307 14.51 -32.72 -4.77
C GLU A 307 14.17 -34.05 -4.08
N VAL A 308 12.92 -34.24 -3.66
CA VAL A 308 12.47 -35.48 -2.99
C VAL A 308 12.57 -36.69 -3.91
N ASP A 309 12.17 -36.56 -5.18
CA ASP A 309 12.19 -37.67 -6.14
C ASP A 309 13.62 -38.07 -6.54
N THR A 310 14.53 -37.10 -6.65
CA THR A 310 15.95 -37.37 -6.90
C THR A 310 16.60 -38.17 -5.76
N HIS A 311 16.21 -37.89 -4.51
CA HIS A 311 16.73 -38.59 -3.33
C HIS A 311 16.14 -40.00 -3.12
N LYS A 312 14.97 -40.32 -3.68
CA LYS A 312 14.37 -41.67 -3.61
C LYS A 312 14.93 -42.65 -4.66
N GLY A 313 15.62 -42.14 -5.68
CA GLY A 313 16.20 -42.92 -6.77
C GLY A 313 17.67 -43.35 -6.55
N GLN A 314 18.29 -42.97 -5.43
CA GLN A 314 19.63 -43.40 -4.99
C GLN A 314 19.54 -44.37 -3.81
#